data_AF-A0A7V5WEP6-F1
#
_entry.id   AF-A0A7V5WEP6-F1
#
_cell.length_a   1.000
_cell.length_b   1.000
_cell.length_c   1.000
_cell.angle_alpha   90.00
_cell.angle_beta   90.00
_cell.angle_gamma   90.00
#
_symmetry.space_group_name_H-M   'P 1'
#
loop_
_entity.id
_entity.type
_entity.pdbx_description
1 polymer ?
#
loop_
_entity_poly.entity_id
_entity_poly.type
_entity_poly.pdbx_seq_one_letter_code
_entity_poly.pdbx_strand_id
1 'polypeptide(L)' 'MEPFVHPDLEAEVSAIGGRYALFKEARLPFEGREVLYLVGYGLFDTACCGLGGCGYALVPGFVVE' A
#
# COMPACT_ATOMS: atom_id res chain seq x y z
N MET A 1 -11.62 -12.14 14.42
CA MET A 1 -10.59 -11.28 13.83
C MET A 1 -10.01 -12.06 12.67
N GLU A 2 -10.05 -11.50 11.46
CA GLU A 2 -9.52 -12.20 10.29
C GLU A 2 -8.02 -11.92 10.15
N PRO A 3 -7.20 -12.92 9.79
CA PRO A 3 -5.77 -12.73 9.61
C PRO A 3 -5.51 -11.76 8.46
N PHE A 4 -4.53 -10.88 8.63
CA PHE A 4 -4.07 -10.03 7.55
C PHE A 4 -3.32 -10.87 6.50
N VAL A 5 -3.74 -10.78 5.24
CA VAL A 5 -3.06 -11.43 4.12
C VAL A 5 -2.00 -10.49 3.57
N HIS A 6 -0.74 -10.88 3.71
CA HIS A 6 0.40 -10.14 3.19
C HIS A 6 0.37 -10.15 1.65
N PRO A 7 0.31 -8.98 0.99
CA PRO A 7 0.35 -8.91 -0.46
C PRO A 7 1.77 -9.13 -0.98
N ASP A 8 1.87 -9.63 -2.21
CA ASP A 8 3.15 -9.68 -2.92
C ASP A 8 3.66 -8.26 -3.19
N LEU A 9 4.86 -7.96 -2.71
CA LEU A 9 5.52 -6.69 -2.99
C LEU A 9 6.01 -6.65 -4.43
N GLU A 10 6.07 -5.45 -4.99
CA GLU A 10 6.43 -5.14 -6.38
C GLU A 10 5.48 -5.75 -7.42
N ALA A 11 4.41 -6.42 -6.98
CA ALA A 11 3.34 -6.89 -7.84
C ALA A 11 2.47 -5.70 -8.29
N GLU A 12 2.62 -5.34 -9.57
CA GLU A 12 1.87 -4.25 -10.16
C GLU A 12 0.45 -4.69 -10.51
N VAL A 13 -0.52 -3.87 -10.11
CA VAL A 13 -1.93 -4.04 -10.44
C VAL A 13 -2.33 -2.97 -11.44
N SER A 14 -2.85 -3.41 -12.59
CA SER A 14 -3.44 -2.53 -13.60
C SER A 14 -4.88 -2.17 -13.23
N ALA A 15 -5.24 -0.91 -13.43
CA ALA A 15 -6.57 -0.36 -13.28
C ALA A 15 -6.92 0.48 -14.52
N ILE A 16 -8.20 0.85 -14.68
CA ILE A 16 -8.65 1.61 -15.86
C ILE A 16 -7.88 2.93 -16.02
N GLY A 17 -7.56 3.60 -14.90
CA GLY A 17 -6.87 4.89 -14.89
C GLY A 17 -5.34 4.82 -14.81
N GLY A 18 -4.75 3.63 -14.71
CA GLY A 18 -3.30 3.46 -14.66
C GLY A 18 -2.88 2.21 -13.89
N ARG A 19 -1.93 2.35 -12.98
CA ARG A 19 -1.33 1.22 -12.24
C ARG A 19 -0.94 1.58 -10.82
N TYR A 20 -0.82 0.59 -9.95
CA TYR A 20 -0.27 0.78 -8.61
C TYR A 20 0.52 -0.46 -8.16
N ALA A 21 1.43 -0.28 -7.22
CA ALA A 21 2.15 -1.38 -6.57
C ALA A 21 2.48 -1.02 -5.12
N LEU A 22 2.47 -2.02 -4.25
CA LEU A 22 3.08 -1.95 -2.92
C LEU A 22 4.52 -2.40 -3.04
N PHE A 23 5.49 -1.65 -2.53
CA PHE A 23 6.92 -1.95 -2.69
C PHE A 23 7.67 -2.06 -1.35
N LYS A 24 6.98 -1.83 -0.23
CA LYS A 24 7.56 -1.98 1.11
C LYS A 24 6.50 -2.43 2.10
N GLU A 25 6.86 -3.34 2.98
CA GLU A 25 6.14 -3.63 4.22
C GLU A 25 7.11 -3.38 5.39
N ALA A 26 6.61 -2.77 6.46
CA ALA A 26 7.41 -2.53 7.65
C ALA A 26 6.53 -2.41 8.91
N ARG A 27 7.19 -2.54 10.06
CA ARG A 27 6.59 -2.26 11.38
C ARG A 27 7.14 -0.96 11.93
N LEU A 28 6.28 -0.19 12.59
CA LEU A 28 6.62 1.06 13.25
C LEU A 28 6.29 0.94 14.74
N PRO A 29 7.28 1.05 15.64
CA PRO A 29 7.01 1.20 17.07
C PRO A 29 6.23 2.49 17.33
N PHE A 30 5.06 2.37 17.93
CA PHE A 30 4.18 3.50 18.26
C PHE A 30 3.42 3.20 19.56
N GLU A 31 3.59 4.05 20.58
CA GLU A 31 2.91 3.93 21.88
C GLU A 31 3.04 2.54 22.53
N GLY A 32 4.23 1.93 22.44
CA GLY A 32 4.51 0.60 23.03
C GLY A 32 3.90 -0.57 22.27
N ARG A 33 3.41 -0.34 21.05
CA ARG A 33 2.85 -1.35 20.14
C ARG A 33 3.51 -1.24 18.78
N GLU A 34 3.37 -2.27 17.95
CA GLU A 34 3.86 -2.26 16.57
C GLU A 34 2.70 -2.00 15.60
N VAL A 35 2.83 -0.95 14.78
CA VAL A 35 1.91 -0.67 13.66
C VAL A 35 2.47 -1.32 12.41
N LEU A 36 1.67 -2.16 11.76
CA LEU A 36 1.96 -2.66 10.42
C LEU A 36 1.59 -1.59 9.40
N TYR A 37 2.51 -1.26 8.49
CA TYR A 37 2.22 -0.42 7.34
C TYR A 37 2.93 -0.92 6.08
N LEU A 38 2.31 -0.64 4.95
CA LEU A 38 2.84 -0.89 3.62
C LEU A 38 2.99 0.44 2.89
N VAL A 39 3.98 0.56 2.02
CA VAL A 39 4.17 1.74 1.16
C VAL A 39 3.96 1.33 -0.29
N GLY A 40 3.23 2.17 -1.02
CA GLY A 40 2.98 1.98 -2.43
C GLY A 40 2.98 3.28 -3.21
N TYR A 41 2.84 3.14 -4.52
CA TYR A 41 2.59 4.26 -5.42
C TYR A 41 1.37 3.97 -6.28
N GLY A 42 0.66 5.03 -6.66
CA GLY A 42 -0.31 5.00 -7.74
C GLY A 42 0.15 5.90 -8.87
N LEU A 43 0.05 5.42 -10.10
CA LEU A 43 0.28 6.19 -11.33
C LEU A 43 -1.04 6.26 -12.11
N PHE A 44 -1.43 7.48 -12.49
CA PHE A 44 -2.62 7.76 -13.28
C PHE A 44 -2.22 8.07 -14.72
N ASP A 45 -1.61 7.12 -15.42
CA ASP A 45 -1.02 7.36 -16.74
C ASP A 45 -1.90 6.98 -17.93
N THR A 46 -3.02 6.30 -17.66
CA THR A 46 -4.05 5.98 -18.67
C THR A 46 -5.39 6.66 -18.38
N ALA A 47 -5.42 7.61 -17.43
CA ALA A 47 -6.62 8.35 -17.10
C ALA A 47 -7.00 9.36 -18.19
N CYS A 48 -8.30 9.52 -18.46
CA CYS A 48 -8.80 10.44 -19.48
C CYS A 48 -8.69 11.93 -19.08
N CYS A 49 -8.51 12.22 -17.79
CA CYS A 49 -8.50 13.57 -17.23
C CYS A 49 -7.09 14.13 -16.99
N GLY A 50 -6.04 13.43 -17.43
CA GLY A 50 -4.65 13.87 -17.31
C GLY A 50 -3.75 12.84 -16.63
N LEU A 51 -2.47 13.19 -16.54
CA LEU A 51 -1.43 12.35 -15.95
C LEU A 51 -1.14 12.76 -14.51
N GLY A 52 -0.80 11.80 -13.66
CA GLY A 52 -0.33 12.09 -12.30
C GLY A 52 0.11 10.85 -11.55
N GLY A 53 0.38 11.03 -10.26
CA GLY A 53 0.66 9.92 -9.35
C GLY A 53 0.81 10.39 -7.91
N CYS A 54 0.85 9.44 -6.99
CA CYS A 54 1.13 9.70 -5.59
C CYS A 54 1.84 8.51 -4.93
N GLY A 55 2.67 8.80 -3.94
CA GLY A 55 3.07 7.80 -2.95
C GLY A 55 2.05 7.75 -1.82
N TYR A 56 1.81 6.57 -1.27
CA TYR A 56 0.88 6.38 -0.17
C TYR A 56 1.37 5.31 0.81
N ALA A 57 0.80 5.34 2.03
CA ALA A 57 0.95 4.26 2.99
C ALA A 57 -0.42 3.62 3.24
N LEU A 58 -0.47 2.29 3.18
CA LEU A 58 -1.60 1.50 3.65
C LEU A 58 -1.28 1.07 5.09
N VAL A 59 -2.16 1.39 6.04
CA VAL A 59 -1.93 1.10 7.47
C VAL A 59 -3.01 0.15 7.96
N PRO A 60 -2.82 -1.18 7.86
CA PRO A 60 -3.78 -2.16 8.37
C PRO A 60 -4.08 -2.01 9.86
N GLY A 61 -3.11 -1.54 10.66
CA GLY A 61 -3.28 -1.27 12.08
C GLY A 61 -2.18 -1.87 12.94
N PHE A 62 -2.52 -2.22 14.18
CA PHE A 62 -1.57 -2.80 15.13
C PHE A 62 -1.40 -4.30 14.91
N VAL A 63 -0.17 -4.79 15.04
CA VAL A 63 0.14 -6.22 15.09
C VAL A 63 -0.43 -6.82 16.38
N VAL A 64 -1.06 -7.98 16.23
CA VAL A 64 -1.77 -8.74 17.27
C VAL A 64 -1.43 -10.22 17.06
N GLU A 65 -1.33 -10.97 18.15
CA GLU A 65 -1.00 -12.41 18.14
C GLU A 65 -2.21 -13.29 17.78
#